data_AF-A0A952JW25-F1
#
_entry.id   AF-A0A952JW25-F1
#
_cell.length_a   1.000
_cell.length_b   1.000
_cell.length_c   1.000
_cell.angle_alpha   90.00
_cell.angle_beta   90.00
_cell.angle_gamma   90.00
#
_symmetry.space_group_name_H-M   'P 1'
#
loop_
_entity.id
_entity.type
_entity.pdbx_description
1 polymer ?
#
loop_
_entity_poly.entity_id
_entity_poly.type
_entity_poly.pdbx_seq_one_letter_code
_entity_poly.pdbx_strand_id
1 'polypeptide(L)'
;MGYWYSGNISRIFLFSWSITMSSLAQRKALQTYREKIVKRGLIRFELMAPESDRSLLREVAASLTQGGAEAEKIRTELKNLCSDHAPSKGGVISALRKSPLVGAKLKIERLKEVGRMVNL
;
A
#
# COMPACT_ATOMS: atom_id res chain seq x y z
N MET A 1 -24.90 -11.74 -27.29
CA MET A 1 -24.76 -10.66 -26.28
C MET A 1 -23.35 -10.76 -25.71
N GLY A 2 -22.40 -10.13 -26.37
CA GLY A 2 -20.98 -10.26 -26.05
C GLY A 2 -20.23 -9.19 -26.81
N TYR A 3 -19.86 -8.12 -26.12
CA TYR A 3 -19.03 -7.07 -26.68
C TYR A 3 -17.67 -7.15 -26.01
N TRP A 4 -16.81 -7.93 -26.66
CA TRP A 4 -15.37 -7.79 -26.58
C TRP A 4 -15.02 -6.42 -27.13
N TYR A 5 -14.50 -5.52 -26.28
CA TYR A 5 -13.87 -4.31 -26.76
C TYR A 5 -12.48 -4.66 -27.29
N SER A 6 -12.42 -5.07 -28.56
CA SER A 6 -11.24 -4.91 -29.38
C SER A 6 -11.10 -3.43 -29.75
N GLY A 7 -10.17 -2.74 -29.10
CA GLY A 7 -9.86 -1.34 -29.38
C GLY A 7 -8.36 -1.13 -29.32
N ASN A 8 -7.75 -1.01 -30.50
CA ASN A 8 -6.37 -0.59 -30.75
C ASN A 8 -5.82 0.38 -29.70
N ILE A 9 -4.83 -0.06 -28.92
CA ILE A 9 -3.97 0.84 -28.15
C ILE A 9 -2.73 1.13 -29.01
N SER A 10 -2.98 1.78 -30.13
CA SER A 10 -2.00 2.68 -30.74
C SER A 10 -2.29 4.08 -30.21
N ARG A 11 -2.11 4.27 -28.89
CA ARG A 11 -1.95 5.60 -28.30
C ARG A 11 -0.63 5.61 -27.57
N ILE A 12 0.35 6.12 -28.29
CA ILE A 12 1.58 6.70 -27.79
C ILE A 12 1.21 7.64 -26.62
N PHE A 13 1.23 7.13 -25.40
CA PHE A 13 1.49 7.97 -24.24
C PHE A 13 3.00 8.09 -24.17
N LEU A 14 3.51 9.15 -24.80
CA LEU A 14 4.78 9.75 -24.43
C LEU A 14 4.65 10.26 -22.99
N PHE A 15 4.64 9.36 -22.01
CA PHE A 15 5.07 9.70 -20.67
C PHE A 15 6.59 9.74 -20.75
N SER A 16 7.09 10.87 -21.23
CA SER A 16 8.51 11.17 -21.27
C SER A 16 9.06 10.94 -19.86
N TRP A 17 9.75 9.81 -19.70
CA TRP A 17 10.84 9.73 -18.75
C TRP A 17 11.92 10.66 -19.27
N SER A 18 11.75 11.96 -19.03
CA SER A 18 12.90 12.84 -19.04
C SER A 18 13.62 12.56 -17.72
N ILE A 19 14.61 11.67 -17.75
CA ILE A 19 15.84 12.00 -17.01
C ILE A 19 16.45 13.19 -17.74
N THR A 20 15.83 14.37 -17.58
CA THR A 20 16.52 15.60 -17.91
C THR A 20 17.65 15.70 -16.90
N MET A 21 18.88 15.93 -17.37
CA MET A 21 20.03 16.22 -16.52
C MET A 21 19.64 17.36 -15.56
N SER A 22 19.20 17.00 -14.35
CA SER A 22 18.79 18.00 -13.36
C SER A 22 20.03 18.79 -12.99
N SER A 23 20.00 20.10 -13.19
CA SER A 23 21.14 20.95 -12.86
C SER A 23 21.49 20.81 -11.38
N LEU A 24 22.76 21.06 -11.02
CA LEU A 24 23.19 20.98 -9.62
C LEU A 24 22.30 21.88 -8.71
N ALA A 25 21.85 23.01 -9.25
CA ALA A 25 20.93 23.93 -8.59
C ALA A 25 19.54 23.29 -8.36
N GLN A 26 18.97 22.61 -9.37
CA GLN A 26 17.69 21.91 -9.22
C GLN A 26 17.76 20.77 -8.19
N ARG A 27 18.85 19.99 -8.19
CA ARG A 27 19.04 18.93 -7.19
C ARG A 27 19.14 19.50 -5.77
N LYS A 28 19.91 20.58 -5.59
CA LYS A 28 20.03 21.27 -4.30
C LYS A 28 18.67 21.82 -3.85
N ALA A 29 17.92 22.46 -4.76
CA ALA A 29 16.59 22.97 -4.47
C ALA A 29 15.62 21.86 -4.02
N LEU A 30 15.62 20.72 -4.71
CA LEU A 30 14.83 19.54 -4.34
C LEU A 30 15.25 18.97 -2.98
N GLN A 31 16.55 18.89 -2.72
CA GLN A 31 17.08 18.39 -1.45
C GLN A 31 16.67 19.28 -0.28
N THR A 32 16.86 20.59 -0.39
CA THR A 32 16.45 21.55 0.64
C THR A 32 14.93 21.53 0.86
N TYR A 33 14.14 21.36 -0.21
CA TYR A 33 12.70 21.19 -0.09
C TYR A 33 12.33 19.92 0.69
N ARG A 34 12.96 18.79 0.38
CA ARG A 34 12.75 17.52 1.09
C ARG A 34 13.10 17.62 2.58
N GLU A 35 14.23 18.23 2.90
CA GLU A 35 14.65 18.47 4.28
C GLU A 35 13.63 19.32 5.06
N LYS A 36 13.07 20.35 4.42
CA LYS A 36 12.02 21.19 5.03
C LYS A 36 10.74 20.40 5.32
N ILE A 37 10.36 19.47 4.45
CA ILE A 37 9.19 18.60 4.66
C ILE A 37 9.42 17.66 5.84
N VAL A 38 10.57 16.99 5.88
CA VAL A 38 10.91 16.05 6.97
C VAL A 38 10.99 16.77 8.32
N LYS A 39 11.55 17.99 8.37
CA LYS A 39 11.55 18.82 9.59
C LYS A 39 10.16 19.13 10.13
N ARG A 40 9.11 19.07 9.29
CA ARG A 40 7.71 19.22 9.70
C ARG A 40 7.03 17.90 10.08
N GLY A 41 7.78 16.80 10.14
CA GLY A 41 7.27 15.47 10.46
C GLY A 41 6.46 14.83 9.32
N LEU A 42 6.55 15.38 8.11
CA LEU A 42 5.81 14.87 6.96
C LEU A 42 6.68 13.89 6.16
N ILE A 43 6.06 12.82 5.69
CA ILE A 43 6.69 11.85 4.79
C ILE A 43 5.98 11.89 3.44
N ARG A 44 6.74 11.66 2.36
CA ARG A 44 6.18 11.48 1.02
C ARG A 44 6.08 9.98 0.73
N PHE A 45 4.93 9.58 0.22
CA PHE A 45 4.69 8.24 -0.31
C PHE A 45 3.81 8.34 -1.55
N GLU A 46 3.83 7.30 -2.37
CA GLU A 46 3.05 7.20 -3.60
C GLU A 46 1.84 6.30 -3.38
N LEU A 47 0.71 6.68 -3.98
CA LEU A 47 -0.57 6.00 -3.86
C LEU A 47 -1.07 5.58 -5.24
N MET A 48 -1.67 4.40 -5.32
CA MET A 48 -2.50 3.97 -6.45
C MET A 48 -3.96 4.04 -6.02
N ALA A 49 -4.76 4.85 -6.70
CA ALA A 49 -6.18 5.03 -6.42
C ALA A 49 -6.95 5.37 -7.71
N PRO A 50 -8.28 5.18 -7.77
CA PRO A 50 -9.11 5.68 -8.84
C PRO A 50 -8.92 7.20 -9.04
N GLU A 51 -8.95 7.67 -10.29
CA GLU A 51 -8.80 9.12 -10.57
C GLU A 51 -9.91 9.95 -9.92
N SER A 52 -11.11 9.38 -9.74
CA SER A 52 -12.23 10.01 -9.04
C SER A 52 -11.90 10.43 -7.61
N ASP A 53 -11.00 9.69 -6.96
CA ASP A 53 -10.71 9.84 -5.53
C ASP A 53 -9.53 10.77 -5.29
N ARG A 54 -8.89 11.26 -6.35
CA ARG A 54 -7.66 12.05 -6.28
C ARG A 54 -7.84 13.37 -5.53
N SER A 55 -8.94 14.09 -5.75
CA SER A 55 -9.24 15.33 -5.03
C SER A 55 -9.49 15.06 -3.55
N LEU A 56 -10.33 14.06 -3.25
CA LEU A 56 -10.65 13.64 -1.90
C LEU A 56 -9.40 13.27 -1.10
N LEU A 57 -8.52 12.41 -1.65
CA LEU A 57 -7.28 12.02 -0.99
C LEU A 57 -6.34 13.21 -0.73
N ARG A 58 -6.35 14.21 -1.62
CA ARG A 58 -5.59 15.45 -1.45
C ARG A 58 -6.12 16.28 -0.28
N GLU A 59 -7.44 16.43 -0.17
CA GLU A 59 -8.08 17.17 0.91
C GLU A 59 -7.91 16.48 2.26
N VAL A 60 -8.02 15.15 2.30
CA VAL A 60 -7.71 14.35 3.50
C VAL A 60 -6.27 14.58 3.93
N ALA A 61 -5.30 14.47 3.02
CA ALA A 61 -3.89 14.70 3.34
C ALA A 61 -3.61 16.13 3.82
N ALA A 62 -4.27 17.14 3.22
CA ALA A 62 -4.17 18.53 3.64
C ALA A 62 -4.70 18.73 5.07
N SER A 63 -5.87 18.19 5.37
CA SER A 63 -6.51 18.27 6.68
C SER A 63 -5.66 17.57 7.76
N LEU A 64 -5.11 16.39 7.44
CA LEU A 64 -4.20 15.68 8.34
C LEU A 64 -2.89 16.44 8.60
N THR A 65 -2.41 17.22 7.62
CA THR A 65 -1.21 18.04 7.73
C THR A 65 -1.44 19.28 8.61
N GLN A 66 -2.65 19.85 8.59
CA GLN A 66 -3.02 20.98 9.44
C GLN A 66 -3.14 20.58 10.93
N GLY A 67 -3.48 19.33 11.21
CA GLY A 67 -3.58 18.81 12.57
C GLY A 67 -4.86 19.26 13.29
N GLY A 68 -4.84 19.20 14.62
CA GLY A 68 -5.98 19.59 15.46
C GLY A 68 -7.11 18.55 15.52
N ALA A 69 -8.25 18.97 16.07
CA ALA A 69 -9.37 18.07 16.37
C ALA A 69 -9.98 17.43 15.12
N GLU A 70 -10.03 18.14 14.00
CA GLU A 70 -10.53 17.62 12.73
C GLU A 70 -9.62 16.51 12.17
N ALA A 71 -8.30 16.69 12.25
CA ALA A 71 -7.36 15.65 11.85
C ALA A 71 -7.53 14.37 12.69
N GLU A 72 -7.77 14.49 14.01
CA GLU A 72 -8.02 13.32 14.86
C GLU A 72 -9.33 12.62 14.54
N LYS A 73 -10.39 13.38 14.21
CA LYS A 73 -11.66 12.81 13.73
C LYS A 73 -11.45 12.01 12.45
N ILE A 74 -10.78 12.60 11.45
CA ILE A 74 -10.44 11.92 10.18
C ILE A 74 -9.66 10.64 10.44
N ARG A 75 -8.63 10.67 11.30
CA ARG A 75 -7.87 9.45 11.64
C ARG A 75 -8.73 8.37 12.29
N THR A 76 -9.65 8.76 13.16
CA THR A 76 -10.54 7.82 13.88
C THR A 76 -11.53 7.19 12.92
N GLU A 77 -12.16 7.99 12.08
CA GLU A 77 -13.15 7.55 11.10
C GLU A 77 -12.53 6.66 10.02
N LEU A 78 -11.37 7.04 9.46
CA LEU A 78 -10.64 6.20 8.52
C LEU A 78 -10.17 4.89 9.17
N LYS A 79 -9.73 4.91 10.44
CA LYS A 79 -9.37 3.67 11.15
C LYS A 79 -10.58 2.75 11.28
N ASN A 80 -11.75 3.28 11.63
CA ASN A 80 -12.97 2.50 11.79
C ASN A 80 -13.48 1.93 10.46
N LEU A 81 -13.43 2.72 9.38
CA LEU A 81 -13.85 2.29 8.05
C LEU A 81 -12.89 1.24 7.45
N CYS A 82 -11.59 1.37 7.72
CA CYS A 82 -10.58 0.47 7.17
C CYS A 82 -10.22 -0.71 8.09
N SER A 83 -10.66 -0.71 9.36
CA SER A 83 -10.31 -1.76 10.34
C SER A 83 -10.87 -3.13 9.98
N ASP A 84 -11.94 -3.19 9.18
CA ASP A 84 -12.50 -4.45 8.67
C ASP A 84 -11.64 -5.09 7.57
N HIS A 85 -10.62 -4.39 7.06
CA HIS A 85 -9.76 -4.85 5.96
C HIS A 85 -8.33 -5.23 6.38
N ALA A 86 -7.96 -5.10 7.66
CA ALA A 86 -6.78 -5.80 8.13
C ALA A 86 -7.10 -7.31 8.09
N PRO A 87 -6.40 -8.14 7.29
CA PRO A 87 -6.61 -9.58 7.35
C PRO A 87 -6.41 -9.97 8.80
N SER A 88 -7.49 -10.42 9.46
CA SER A 88 -7.45 -10.68 10.89
C SER A 88 -6.26 -11.60 11.14
N LYS A 89 -5.30 -11.14 11.94
CA LYS A 89 -4.21 -12.01 12.40
C LYS A 89 -4.91 -13.16 13.12
N GLY A 90 -4.88 -14.34 12.52
CA GLY A 90 -5.68 -15.47 13.00
C GLY A 90 -6.59 -16.13 11.97
N GLY A 91 -6.61 -15.71 10.69
CA GLY A 91 -7.34 -16.43 9.64
C GLY A 91 -6.99 -17.93 9.58
N VAL A 92 -5.69 -18.25 9.67
CA VAL A 92 -5.21 -19.65 9.73
C VAL A 92 -5.69 -20.34 11.01
N ILE A 93 -5.60 -19.69 12.18
CA ILE A 93 -6.05 -20.28 13.45
C ILE A 93 -7.57 -20.50 13.46
N SER A 94 -8.34 -19.56 12.91
CA SER A 94 -9.79 -19.65 12.76
C SER A 94 -10.17 -20.78 11.81
N ALA A 95 -9.46 -20.92 10.68
CA ALA A 95 -9.64 -22.03 9.76
C ALA A 95 -9.31 -23.38 10.42
N LEU A 96 -8.20 -23.46 11.15
CA LEU A 96 -7.81 -24.68 11.88
C LEU A 96 -8.81 -25.05 12.98
N ARG A 97 -9.39 -24.08 13.70
CA ARG A 97 -10.44 -24.32 14.71
C ARG A 97 -11.77 -24.80 14.12
N LYS A 98 -12.02 -24.53 12.84
CA LYS A 98 -13.19 -25.05 12.10
C LYS A 98 -12.92 -26.40 11.44
N SER A 99 -11.69 -26.91 11.51
CA SER A 99 -11.33 -28.19 10.90
C SER A 99 -12.05 -29.35 11.61
N PRO A 100 -12.55 -30.34 10.88
CA PRO A 100 -13.10 -31.56 11.48
C PRO A 100 -12.03 -32.40 12.21
N LEU A 101 -10.74 -32.05 12.06
CA LEU A 101 -9.63 -32.70 12.75
C LEU A 101 -9.35 -32.13 14.15
N VAL A 102 -10.11 -31.12 14.59
CA VAL A 102 -9.99 -30.59 15.95
C VAL A 102 -10.34 -31.69 16.97
N GLY A 103 -9.41 -31.96 17.89
CA GLY A 103 -9.56 -33.02 18.90
C GLY A 103 -9.22 -34.43 18.39
N ALA A 104 -8.87 -34.60 17.11
CA ALA A 104 -8.39 -35.87 16.59
C ALA A 104 -7.01 -36.20 17.17
N LYS A 105 -6.80 -37.46 17.56
CA LYS A 105 -5.47 -37.96 17.96
C LYS A 105 -4.62 -38.17 16.71
N LEU A 106 -3.97 -37.11 16.25
CA LEU A 106 -3.04 -37.16 15.13
C LEU A 106 -1.70 -37.74 15.62
N LYS A 107 -1.23 -38.81 14.97
CA LYS A 107 0.16 -39.25 15.09
C LYS A 107 1.01 -38.38 14.17
N ILE A 108 1.60 -37.33 14.74
CA ILE A 108 2.44 -36.41 13.99
C ILE A 108 3.88 -36.89 14.11
N GLU A 109 4.42 -37.43 13.02
CA GLU A 109 5.84 -37.69 12.89
C GLU A 109 6.43 -36.65 11.97
N ARG A 110 7.47 -35.94 12.42
CA ARG A 110 8.19 -35.01 11.58
C ARG A 110 9.04 -35.82 10.60
N LEU A 111 8.62 -35.88 9.34
CA LEU A 111 9.49 -36.40 8.28
C LEU A 111 10.78 -35.57 8.23
N LYS A 112 11.92 -36.24 8.46
CA LYS A 112 13.24 -35.67 8.25
C LYS A 112 13.61 -35.88 6.78
N GLU A 113 13.15 -34.97 5.93
CA GLU A 113 13.64 -34.90 4.56
C GLU A 113 15.01 -34.20 4.54
N VAL A 114 15.83 -34.55 3.54
CA VAL A 114 17.21 -34.04 3.34
C VAL A 114 17.24 -32.50 3.15
N GLY A 115 16.08 -31.85 3.03
CA GLY A 115 15.96 -30.43 2.71
C GLY A 115 16.19 -30.18 1.23
N ARG A 116 15.91 -28.96 0.77
CA ARG A 116 16.27 -28.53 -0.59
C ARG A 116 17.72 -28.07 -0.58
N MET A 117 18.52 -28.54 -1.54
CA MET A 117 19.82 -27.93 -1.82
C MET A 117 19.58 -26.49 -2.27
N VAL A 118 20.05 -25.53 -1.47
CA VAL A 118 20.05 -24.10 -1.79
C VAL A 118 21.51 -23.70 -1.97
N ASN A 119 21.85 -23.15 -3.14
CA ASN A 119 23.13 -22.47 -3.30
C ASN A 119 23.00 -21.07 -2.68
N LEU A 120 23.83 -20.80 -1.68
CA LEU A 120 23.94 -19.51 -1.00
C LEU A 120 25.00 -18.63 -1.67
#